data_AF-A0A8X6KC95-F1
#
_entry.id   AF-A0A8X6KC95-F1
#
_cell.length_a   1.000
_cell.length_b   1.000
_cell.length_c   1.000
_cell.angle_alpha   90.00
_cell.angle_beta   90.00
_cell.angle_gamma   90.00
#
_symmetry.space_group_name_H-M   'P 1'
#
loop_
_entity.id
_entity.type
_entity.pdbx_description
1 polymer ?
#
loop_
_entity_poly.entity_id
_entity_poly.type
_entity_poly.pdbx_seq_one_letter_code
_entity_poly.pdbx_strand_id
1 'polypeptide(L)'
;MLGDFNAKSPTWGSLSLDDKGIQVENLLMDLNLSTLNDGQYTYLSRATGTQSALDLTAVSYHINNCSTWKIIGNTMRDHRPIVTRRTFKVKTPAQVKRF
;
A
#
# COMPACT_ATOMS: atom_id res chain seq x y z
N MET A 1 6.75 3.54 0.24
CA MET A 1 6.50 3.74 -1.20
C MET A 1 5.00 3.80 -1.42
N LEU A 2 4.53 4.73 -2.24
CA LEU A 2 3.12 4.84 -2.62
C LEU A 2 3.06 5.33 -4.06
N GLY A 3 2.34 4.62 -4.93
CA GLY A 3 2.19 5.02 -6.34
C GLY A 3 1.50 3.98 -7.19
N ASP A 4 1.33 4.30 -8.47
CA ASP A 4 0.85 3.40 -9.52
C ASP A 4 2.04 2.62 -10.11
N PHE A 5 2.04 1.31 -9.96
CA PHE A 5 3.11 0.43 -10.42
C PHE A 5 2.76 -0.26 -11.74
N ASN A 6 1.49 -0.26 -12.16
CA ASN A 6 1.00 -1.02 -13.30
C ASN A 6 1.53 -2.48 -13.32
N ALA A 7 1.56 -3.10 -12.14
CA ALA A 7 2.08 -4.44 -11.88
C ALA A 7 1.05 -5.26 -11.12
N LYS A 8 0.95 -6.55 -11.43
CA LYS A 8 -0.05 -7.44 -10.83
C LYS A 8 0.63 -8.44 -9.90
N SER A 9 0.20 -8.45 -8.65
CA SER A 9 0.49 -9.54 -7.71
C SER A 9 -0.66 -9.76 -6.73
N PRO A 10 -0.94 -11.02 -6.33
CA PRO A 10 -1.79 -11.35 -5.19
C PRO A 10 -1.38 -10.62 -3.89
N THR A 11 -0.09 -10.31 -3.71
CA THR A 11 0.47 -9.64 -2.52
C THR A 11 -0.14 -8.26 -2.24
N TRP A 12 -0.72 -7.60 -3.25
CA TRP A 12 -1.46 -6.34 -3.08
C TRP A 12 -2.86 -6.36 -3.70
N GLY A 13 -3.42 -7.54 -3.96
CA GLY A 13 -4.83 -7.71 -4.33
C GLY A 13 -5.12 -7.99 -5.81
N SER A 14 -4.13 -8.27 -6.64
CA SER A 14 -4.39 -8.74 -8.01
C SER A 14 -4.72 -10.24 -8.02
N LEU A 15 -5.56 -10.67 -8.97
CA LEU A 15 -5.91 -12.09 -9.14
C LEU A 15 -4.81 -12.91 -9.81
N SER A 16 -3.80 -12.25 -10.37
CA SER A 16 -2.70 -12.88 -11.10
C SER A 16 -1.37 -12.23 -10.71
N LEU A 17 -0.28 -12.95 -10.99
CA LEU A 17 1.08 -12.45 -10.90
C LEU A 17 1.61 -12.26 -12.33
N ASP A 18 2.17 -11.09 -12.62
CA ASP A 18 2.87 -10.81 -13.89
C ASP A 18 4.36 -10.51 -13.69
N ASP A 19 5.14 -10.43 -14.78
CA ASP A 19 6.59 -10.22 -14.72
C ASP A 19 7.00 -8.93 -14.01
N LYS A 20 6.15 -7.89 -14.09
CA LYS A 20 6.36 -6.64 -13.33
C LYS A 20 6.07 -6.86 -11.85
N GLY A 21 5.03 -7.63 -11.53
CA GLY A 21 4.69 -8.05 -10.18
C GLY A 21 5.85 -8.79 -9.52
N ILE A 22 6.46 -9.75 -10.23
CA ILE A 22 7.64 -10.49 -9.75
C ILE A 22 8.80 -9.53 -9.43
N GLN A 23 9.10 -8.58 -10.34
CA GLN A 23 10.15 -7.59 -10.11
C GLN A 23 9.87 -6.70 -8.90
N VAL A 24 8.62 -6.29 -8.72
CA VAL A 24 8.21 -5.47 -7.56
C VAL A 24 8.27 -6.30 -6.28
N GLU A 25 7.84 -7.56 -6.27
CA GLU A 25 7.95 -8.44 -5.11
C GLU A 25 9.40 -8.66 -4.68
N ASN A 26 10.30 -8.91 -5.63
CA ASN A 26 11.73 -9.02 -5.34
C ASN A 26 12.28 -7.71 -4.74
N LEU A 27 11.91 -6.55 -5.30
CA LEU A 27 12.31 -5.25 -4.75
C LEU A 27 11.78 -5.04 -3.32
N LEU A 28 10.52 -5.42 -3.04
CA LEU A 28 9.95 -5.32 -1.70
C LEU A 28 10.71 -6.21 -0.71
N MET A 29 11.06 -7.43 -1.14
CA MET A 29 11.84 -8.38 -0.34
C MET A 29 13.25 -7.85 -0.04
N ASP A 30 13.96 -7.37 -1.06
CA ASP A 30 15.32 -6.84 -0.94
C ASP A 30 15.38 -5.62 0.01
N LEU A 31 14.33 -4.79 -0.01
CA LEU A 31 14.22 -3.60 0.84
C LEU A 31 13.55 -3.87 2.20
N ASN A 32 13.19 -5.12 2.50
CA ASN A 32 12.43 -5.51 3.71
C ASN A 32 11.17 -4.63 3.92
N LEU A 33 10.43 -4.43 2.85
CA LEU A 33 9.16 -3.71 2.82
C LEU A 33 7.99 -4.69 2.84
N SER A 34 6.90 -4.24 3.44
CA SER A 34 5.64 -4.96 3.54
C SER A 34 4.51 -4.10 2.97
N THR A 35 3.53 -4.73 2.34
CA THR A 35 2.39 -4.02 1.74
C THR A 35 1.39 -3.61 2.83
N LEU A 36 0.70 -2.48 2.60
CA LEU A 36 -0.43 -2.03 3.41
C LEU A 36 -1.78 -2.23 2.71
N ASN A 37 -1.77 -2.54 1.42
CA ASN A 37 -2.98 -2.84 0.65
C ASN A 37 -3.73 -4.01 1.33
N ASP A 38 -5.06 -3.89 1.40
CA ASP A 38 -5.95 -4.90 2.01
C ASP A 38 -6.56 -5.86 0.99
N GLY A 39 -6.09 -5.80 -0.27
CA GLY A 39 -6.60 -6.59 -1.39
C GLY A 39 -7.70 -5.92 -2.20
N GLN A 40 -8.20 -4.73 -1.82
CA GLN A 40 -9.18 -4.01 -2.61
C GLN A 40 -8.61 -3.49 -3.94
N TYR A 41 -9.43 -3.56 -5.00
CA TYR A 41 -9.07 -3.00 -6.31
C TYR A 41 -8.98 -1.47 -6.26
N THR A 42 -7.86 -0.96 -6.78
CA THR A 42 -7.53 0.47 -6.80
C THR A 42 -7.87 1.12 -8.14
N TYR A 43 -8.13 0.32 -9.17
CA TYR A 43 -8.46 0.77 -10.51
C TYR A 43 -9.74 0.11 -11.03
N LEU A 44 -10.60 0.90 -11.68
CA LEU A 44 -11.79 0.46 -12.41
C LEU A 44 -11.74 1.08 -13.81
N SER A 45 -11.49 0.25 -14.82
CA SER A 45 -11.62 0.66 -16.22
C SER A 45 -13.09 0.95 -16.52
N ARG A 46 -13.42 2.19 -16.85
CA ARG A 46 -14.81 2.54 -17.21
C ARG A 46 -15.22 2.02 -18.59
N ALA A 47 -14.24 1.82 -19.47
CA ALA A 47 -14.47 1.30 -20.81
C ALA A 47 -14.87 -0.19 -20.82
N THR A 48 -14.29 -0.98 -19.91
CA THR A 48 -14.45 -2.45 -19.89
C THR A 48 -15.14 -2.97 -18.63
N GLY A 49 -15.32 -2.13 -17.60
CA GLY A 49 -15.84 -2.53 -16.29
C GLY A 49 -14.86 -3.37 -15.46
N THR A 50 -13.65 -3.61 -15.96
CA THR A 50 -12.67 -4.48 -15.28
C THR A 50 -12.02 -3.76 -14.10
N GLN A 51 -11.87 -4.48 -13.00
CA GLN A 51 -11.21 -3.99 -11.80
C GLN A 51 -9.80 -4.58 -11.66
N SER A 52 -8.88 -3.81 -11.10
CA SER A 52 -7.49 -4.24 -10.87
C SER A 52 -6.88 -3.52 -9.67
N ALA A 53 -5.87 -4.13 -9.04
CA ALA A 53 -5.07 -3.52 -7.99
C ALA A 53 -3.70 -3.15 -8.57
N LEU A 54 -3.57 -1.90 -9.04
CA LEU A 54 -2.38 -1.39 -9.72
C LEU A 54 -1.58 -0.39 -8.88
N ASP A 55 -2.25 0.22 -7.89
CA ASP A 55 -1.65 1.16 -6.95
C ASP A 55 -1.18 0.41 -5.70
N LEU A 56 0.10 0.54 -5.38
CA LEU A 56 0.75 -0.16 -4.27
C LEU A 56 1.16 0.84 -3.19
N THR A 57 0.88 0.48 -1.93
CA THR A 57 1.44 1.11 -0.75
C THR A 57 2.27 0.11 0.02
N ALA A 58 3.56 0.40 0.17
CA ALA A 58 4.49 -0.43 0.91
C ALA A 58 5.27 0.39 1.95
N VAL A 59 5.52 -0.20 3.10
CA VAL A 59 6.20 0.42 4.24
C VAL A 59 7.23 -0.53 4.85
N SER A 60 8.21 0.01 5.56
CA SER A 60 9.11 -0.83 6.33
C SER A 60 8.35 -1.56 7.43
N TYR A 61 8.82 -2.77 7.75
CA TYR A 61 8.18 -3.64 8.75
C TYR A 61 7.88 -2.92 10.08
N HIS A 62 8.80 -2.06 10.54
CA HIS A 62 8.67 -1.33 11.82
C HIS A 62 7.49 -0.36 11.90
N ILE A 63 6.99 0.12 10.76
CA ILE A 63 5.90 1.11 10.74
C ILE A 63 4.59 0.52 10.21
N ASN A 64 4.57 -0.76 9.80
CA ASN A 64 3.37 -1.42 9.31
C ASN A 64 2.26 -1.41 10.38
N ASN A 65 2.56 -1.93 11.57
CA ASN A 65 1.60 -2.01 12.69
C ASN A 65 1.13 -0.66 13.25
N CYS A 66 1.76 0.46 12.86
CA CYS A 66 1.30 1.79 13.24
C CYS A 66 0.78 2.61 12.05
N SER A 67 0.59 1.97 10.90
CA SER A 67 0.02 2.57 9.70
C SER A 67 -1.36 2.00 9.41
N THR A 68 -2.23 2.82 8.82
CA THR A 68 -3.51 2.39 8.28
C THR A 68 -3.55 2.66 6.79
N TRP A 69 -4.42 1.94 6.09
CA TRP A 69 -4.62 2.07 4.66
C TRP A 69 -6.11 1.92 4.35
N LYS A 70 -6.61 2.74 3.42
CA LYS A 70 -7.97 2.61 2.91
C LYS A 70 -8.13 3.29 1.56
N ILE A 71 -9.04 2.76 0.76
CA ILE A 71 -9.62 3.49 -0.37
C ILE A 71 -10.65 4.49 0.16
N ILE A 72 -10.65 5.71 -0.38
CA ILE A 72 -11.65 6.73 -0.01
C ILE A 72 -12.55 7.12 -1.19
N GLY A 73 -13.83 6.79 -1.04
CA GLY A 73 -14.90 7.22 -1.94
C GLY A 73 -14.84 6.59 -3.34
N ASN A 74 -15.98 6.64 -4.02
CA ASN A 74 -16.03 6.41 -5.45
C ASN A 74 -15.82 7.75 -6.15
N THR A 75 -14.77 7.85 -6.96
CA THR A 75 -14.55 9.03 -7.80
C THR A 75 -15.08 8.77 -9.21
N MET A 76 -15.24 9.85 -9.98
CA MET A 76 -15.52 9.74 -11.40
C MET A 76 -14.29 9.34 -12.24
N ARG A 77 -13.12 9.15 -11.62
CA ARG A 77 -11.89 8.70 -12.28
C ARG A 77 -11.70 7.19 -12.12
N ASP A 78 -10.94 6.62 -13.04
CA ASP A 78 -10.71 5.17 -13.08
C ASP A 78 -9.84 4.70 -11.89
N HIS A 79 -8.91 5.53 -11.42
CA HIS A 79 -8.19 5.26 -10.17
C HIS A 79 -8.97 5.73 -8.93
N ARG A 80 -8.96 4.88 -7.91
CA ARG A 80 -9.55 5.14 -6.60
C ARG A 80 -8.49 5.74 -5.67
N PRO A 81 -8.77 6.88 -5.03
CA PRO A 81 -7.79 7.50 -4.13
C PRO A 81 -7.54 6.63 -2.90
N ILE A 82 -6.27 6.56 -2.52
CA ILE A 82 -5.79 5.85 -1.34
C ILE A 82 -5.40 6.86 -0.28
N VAL A 83 -5.79 6.59 0.97
CA VAL A 83 -5.30 7.31 2.14
C VAL A 83 -4.59 6.34 3.06
N THR A 84 -3.35 6.68 3.39
CA THR A 84 -2.61 6.04 4.48
C THR A 84 -2.37 7.04 5.61
N ARG A 85 -2.41 6.56 6.86
CA ARG A 85 -2.08 7.36 8.04
C ARG A 85 -1.07 6.61 8.88
N ARG A 86 -0.10 7.33 9.44
CA ARG A 86 0.87 6.79 10.38
C ARG A 86 0.66 7.41 11.76
N THR A 87 0.62 6.57 12.78
CA THR A 87 0.61 6.99 14.18
C THR A 87 2.03 7.07 14.70
N PHE A 88 2.38 8.19 15.35
CA PHE A 88 3.66 8.37 16.00
C PHE A 88 3.50 8.15 17.50
N LYS A 89 4.37 7.32 18.11
CA LYS A 89 4.51 7.28 19.55
C LYS A 89 5.21 8.57 19.99
N VAL A 90 4.48 9.46 20.65
CA VAL A 90 5.07 10.64 21.28
C VAL A 90 5.75 10.19 22.57
N LYS A 91 7.07 10.37 22.69
CA LYS A 91 7.75 10.20 23.98
C LYS A 91 7.32 11.36 24.88
N THR A 92 6.61 11.08 25.96
CA THR A 92 6.28 12.08 26.96
C THR A 92 7.53 12.49 27.74
N PRO A 93 7.67 13.77 28.18
CA PRO A 93 8.85 14.27 28.88
C PRO A 93 9.24 13.52 30.16
N ALA A 94 8.34 12.72 30.73
CA ALA A 94 8.55 11.97 31.98
C ALA A 94 9.59 10.81 31.88
N GLN A 95 10.13 10.52 30.68
CA GLN A 95 11.14 9.46 30.49
C GLN A 95 12.60 9.94 30.55
N VAL A 96 12.85 11.23 30.79
CA VAL A 96 14.19 11.71 31.11
C VAL A 96 14.49 11.39 32.57
N LYS A 97 15.09 10.22 32.83
CA LYS A 97 15.73 9.95 34.12
C LYS A 97 16.79 11.03 34.33
N ARG A 98 16.52 11.94 35.29
CA ARG A 98 17.54 12.82 35.85
C ARG A 98 18.54 11.91 36.56
N PHE A 99 19.76 11.86 36.04
CA PHE A 99 20.93 11.39 36.78
C PHE A 99 21.43 12.52 37.68
#